data_AF-A0A7Y9ART5-F1
#
_entry.id   AF-A0A7Y9ART5-F1
#
_cell.length_a   1.000
_cell.length_b   1.000
_cell.length_c   1.000
_cell.angle_alpha   90.00
_cell.angle_beta   90.00
_cell.angle_gamma   90.00
#
_symmetry.space_group_name_H-M   'P 1'
#
loop_
_entity.id
_entity.type
_entity.pdbx_description
1 polymer ?
#
loop_
_entity_poly.entity_id
_entity_poly.type
_entity_poly.pdbx_seq_one_letter_code
_entity_poly.pdbx_strand_id
1 'polypeptide(L)'
;MNAPGRHDAVRRPRRARGTLVGAAVTLAVVAALTTVLDDRSASATEDLRGDLREVAAAQTRWRAGHGSYSTSLEELGVTPGRGDLAIVSAGADGFCAGAYDRRSRTALFYAPATGLTDRACS
;
A
#
# COMPACT_ATOMS: atom_id res chain seq x y z
N MET A 1 -4.85 77.44 -38.50
CA MET A 1 -3.63 77.60 -39.34
C MET A 1 -2.47 76.87 -38.66
N ASN A 2 -1.71 76.13 -39.46
CA ASN A 2 -0.37 75.58 -39.23
C ASN A 2 -0.20 74.35 -38.30
N ALA A 3 -0.19 73.18 -38.94
CA ALA A 3 0.77 72.10 -38.68
C ALA A 3 2.22 72.55 -39.08
N PRO A 4 3.32 71.78 -38.91
CA PRO A 4 3.47 70.39 -38.46
C PRO A 4 4.68 70.13 -37.51
N GLY A 5 4.82 68.88 -37.04
CA GLY A 5 6.05 68.38 -36.43
C GLY A 5 6.12 66.86 -36.51
N ARG A 6 6.60 66.35 -37.66
CA ARG A 6 6.94 64.94 -37.88
C ARG A 6 8.22 64.61 -37.12
N HIS A 7 8.22 63.53 -36.35
CA HIS A 7 9.46 62.80 -36.06
C HIS A 7 9.31 61.30 -36.32
N ASP A 8 10.34 60.83 -36.98
CA ASP A 8 10.48 59.57 -37.69
C ASP A 8 10.57 58.33 -36.81
N ALA A 9 10.29 57.23 -37.50
CA ALA A 9 10.31 55.84 -37.08
C ALA A 9 11.58 55.40 -36.33
N VAL A 10 11.38 54.56 -35.32
CA VAL A 10 12.27 53.40 -35.11
C VAL A 10 11.41 52.14 -35.07
N ARG A 11 11.42 51.40 -36.19
CA ARG A 11 10.88 50.05 -36.31
C ARG A 11 11.60 49.14 -35.32
N ARG A 12 10.94 48.75 -34.23
CA ARG A 12 11.41 47.61 -33.42
C ARG A 12 11.03 46.30 -34.12
N PRO A 13 11.95 45.32 -34.18
CA PRO A 13 11.71 44.06 -34.85
C PRO A 13 10.58 43.28 -34.15
N ARG A 14 9.57 42.92 -34.94
CA ARG A 14 8.52 41.96 -34.58
C ARG A 14 9.20 40.63 -34.23
N ARG A 15 9.42 40.38 -32.94
CA ARG A 15 9.59 39.00 -32.46
C ARG A 15 8.21 38.36 -32.51
N ALA A 16 7.96 37.66 -33.61
CA ALA A 16 6.85 36.76 -33.78
C ALA A 16 6.86 35.78 -32.61
N ARG A 17 5.98 36.01 -31.63
CA ARG A 17 5.55 34.98 -30.70
C ARG A 17 4.69 34.04 -31.52
N GLY A 18 5.35 33.09 -32.17
CA GLY A 18 4.68 31.95 -32.76
C GLY A 18 3.93 31.24 -31.65
N THR A 19 2.62 31.42 -31.65
CA THR A 19 1.68 30.54 -30.97
C THR A 19 1.85 29.15 -31.56
N LEU A 20 2.71 28.34 -30.94
CA LEU A 20 2.65 26.89 -31.08
C LEU A 20 1.43 26.42 -30.27
N VAL A 21 0.26 26.60 -30.87
CA VAL A 21 -0.90 25.76 -30.59
C VAL A 21 -0.63 24.46 -31.33
N GLY A 22 0.07 23.54 -30.65
CA GLY A 22 0.40 22.22 -31.17
C GLY A 22 0.12 21.21 -30.08
N ALA A 23 -0.93 20.42 -30.29
CA ALA A 23 -1.49 19.49 -29.34
C ALA A 23 -0.47 18.44 -28.85
N ALA A 24 -0.31 18.33 -27.53
CA ALA A 24 0.36 17.20 -26.87
C ALA A 24 -0.29 16.96 -25.51
N VAL A 25 -1.52 16.46 -25.50
CA VAL A 25 -2.22 16.01 -24.29
C VAL A 25 -2.57 14.54 -24.46
N THR A 26 -1.59 13.65 -24.35
CA THR A 26 -1.81 12.20 -24.14
C THR A 26 -0.49 11.54 -23.75
N LEU A 27 0.05 11.80 -22.55
CA LEU A 27 1.16 11.00 -21.98
C LEU A 27 1.41 11.22 -20.47
N ALA A 28 0.41 11.65 -19.69
CA ALA A 28 0.56 11.90 -18.25
C ALA A 28 -0.31 11.00 -17.34
N VAL A 29 -1.11 10.08 -17.92
CA VAL A 29 -2.09 9.29 -17.15
C VAL A 29 -1.51 7.97 -16.61
N VAL A 30 -0.40 7.47 -17.18
CA VAL A 30 0.15 6.16 -16.80
C VAL A 30 0.94 6.21 -15.49
N ALA A 31 1.73 7.25 -15.25
CA ALA A 31 2.58 7.35 -14.05
C ALA A 31 1.79 7.62 -12.75
N ALA A 32 0.62 8.25 -12.83
CA ALA A 32 -0.24 8.46 -11.67
C ALA A 32 -1.00 7.19 -11.24
N LEU A 33 -1.17 6.23 -12.16
CA LEU A 33 -1.84 4.96 -11.85
C LEU A 33 -0.90 3.98 -11.13
N THR A 34 0.40 4.00 -11.45
CA THR A 34 1.37 3.12 -10.77
C THR A 34 1.52 3.47 -9.30
N THR A 35 1.61 4.76 -8.95
CA THR A 35 1.78 5.19 -7.55
C THR A 35 0.58 4.82 -6.68
N VAL A 36 -0.65 4.97 -7.19
CA VAL A 36 -1.87 4.59 -6.43
C VAL A 36 -1.97 3.09 -6.22
N LEU A 37 -1.49 2.28 -7.16
CA LEU A 37 -1.45 0.82 -7.02
C LEU A 37 -0.37 0.37 -6.02
N ASP A 38 0.80 1.01 -6.04
CA ASP A 38 1.88 0.78 -5.08
C ASP A 38 1.44 1.13 -3.66
N ASP A 39 0.82 2.30 -3.46
CA ASP A 39 0.32 2.74 -2.15
C ASP A 39 -0.75 1.79 -1.58
N ARG A 40 -1.66 1.29 -2.44
CA ARG A 40 -2.69 0.33 -2.03
C ARG A 40 -2.08 -1.02 -1.62
N SER A 41 -1.09 -1.49 -2.36
CA SER A 41 -0.43 -2.78 -2.06
C SER A 41 0.38 -2.69 -0.77
N ALA A 42 1.04 -1.55 -0.53
CA ALA A 42 1.72 -1.26 0.73
C ALA A 42 0.73 -1.23 1.91
N SER A 43 -0.41 -0.55 1.75
CA SER A 43 -1.45 -0.51 2.81
C SER A 43 -2.01 -1.90 3.14
N ALA A 44 -2.29 -2.73 2.12
CA ALA A 44 -2.78 -4.10 2.33
C ALA A 44 -1.75 -4.95 3.07
N THR A 45 -0.46 -4.80 2.76
CA THR A 45 0.62 -5.53 3.45
C THR A 45 0.72 -5.12 4.91
N GLU A 46 0.58 -3.83 5.23
CA GLU A 46 0.56 -3.36 6.62
C GLU A 46 -0.67 -3.86 7.38
N ASP A 47 -1.85 -3.89 6.75
CA ASP A 47 -3.07 -4.46 7.35
C ASP A 47 -2.83 -5.94 7.73
N LEU A 48 -2.28 -6.75 6.81
CA LEU A 48 -1.95 -8.16 7.09
C LEU A 48 -0.92 -8.31 8.23
N ARG A 49 0.07 -7.40 8.32
CA ARG A 49 1.03 -7.38 9.43
C ARG A 49 0.36 -7.03 10.75
N GLY A 50 -0.61 -6.12 10.73
CA GLY A 50 -1.44 -5.76 11.89
C GLY A 50 -2.20 -6.96 12.43
N ASP A 51 -2.95 -7.64 11.56
CA ASP A 51 -3.74 -8.83 11.91
C ASP A 51 -2.86 -9.94 12.52
N LEU A 52 -1.70 -10.23 11.91
CA LEU A 52 -0.78 -11.26 12.43
C LEU A 52 -0.15 -10.88 13.79
N ARG A 53 0.13 -9.59 14.03
CA ARG A 53 0.60 -9.12 15.34
C ARG A 53 -0.48 -9.25 16.40
N GLU A 54 -1.73 -8.98 16.05
CA GLU A 54 -2.87 -9.18 16.94
C GLU A 54 -3.02 -10.64 17.34
N VAL A 55 -2.97 -11.56 16.37
CA VAL A 55 -2.96 -13.02 16.62
C VAL A 55 -1.81 -13.40 17.55
N ALA A 56 -0.60 -12.92 17.31
CA ALA A 56 0.55 -13.25 18.14
C ALA A 56 0.40 -12.79 19.60
N ALA A 57 -0.14 -11.58 19.80
CA ALA A 57 -0.45 -11.07 21.14
C ALA A 57 -1.55 -11.90 21.81
N ALA A 58 -2.62 -12.24 21.09
CA ALA A 58 -3.70 -13.07 21.61
C ALA A 58 -3.23 -14.48 21.99
N GLN A 59 -2.42 -15.11 21.13
CA GLN A 59 -1.81 -16.42 21.37
C GLN A 59 -0.93 -16.43 22.63
N THR A 60 -0.13 -15.37 22.83
CA THR A 60 0.71 -15.23 24.02
C THR A 60 -0.14 -15.17 25.29
N ARG A 61 -1.24 -14.41 25.28
CA ARG A 61 -2.19 -14.33 26.40
C ARG A 61 -2.91 -15.66 26.65
N TRP A 62 -3.37 -16.31 25.58
CA TRP A 62 -4.06 -17.60 25.65
C TRP A 62 -3.17 -18.66 26.29
N ARG A 63 -1.93 -18.79 25.81
CA ARG A 63 -0.94 -19.75 26.33
C ARG A 63 -0.65 -19.55 27.81
N ALA A 64 -0.60 -18.31 28.28
CA ALA A 64 -0.40 -18.02 29.70
C ALA A 64 -1.51 -18.59 30.59
N GLY A 65 -2.75 -18.70 30.08
CA GLY A 65 -3.89 -19.26 30.80
C GLY A 65 -4.10 -20.76 30.60
N HIS A 66 -3.73 -21.30 29.44
CA HIS A 66 -4.11 -22.66 29.02
C HIS A 66 -2.92 -23.63 28.87
N GLY A 67 -1.69 -23.14 28.88
CA GLY A 67 -0.48 -23.97 28.71
C GLY A 67 -0.16 -24.39 27.27
N SER A 68 -1.07 -24.15 26.30
CA SER A 68 -0.86 -24.36 24.87
C SER A 68 -1.35 -23.17 24.06
N TYR A 69 -0.95 -23.09 22.79
CA TYR A 69 -1.53 -22.15 21.82
C TYR A 69 -2.91 -22.65 21.34
N SER A 70 -3.80 -21.73 20.97
CA SER A 70 -5.14 -22.05 20.44
C SER A 70 -5.08 -22.33 18.94
N THR A 71 -5.94 -23.22 18.45
CA THR A 71 -6.17 -23.47 17.02
C THR A 71 -7.32 -22.63 16.44
N SER A 72 -7.97 -21.78 17.25
CA SER A 72 -9.18 -21.04 16.87
C SER A 72 -9.00 -19.54 17.04
N LEU A 73 -9.34 -18.76 16.00
CA LEU A 73 -9.36 -17.29 16.10
C LEU A 73 -10.49 -16.80 17.03
N GLU A 74 -11.59 -17.54 17.12
CA GLU A 74 -12.73 -17.20 17.97
C GLU A 74 -12.37 -17.29 19.46
N GLU A 75 -11.64 -18.35 19.86
CA GLU A 75 -11.13 -18.50 21.23
C GLU A 75 -10.15 -17.38 21.60
N LEU A 76 -9.39 -16.90 20.62
CA LEU A 76 -8.47 -15.78 20.78
C LEU A 76 -9.18 -14.42 20.81
N GLY A 77 -10.47 -14.36 20.46
CA GLY A 77 -11.24 -13.13 20.31
C GLY A 77 -10.73 -12.24 19.17
N VAL A 78 -10.06 -12.81 18.17
CA VAL A 78 -9.49 -12.08 17.04
C VAL A 78 -10.47 -12.10 15.88
N THR A 79 -10.82 -10.90 15.39
CA THR A 79 -11.66 -10.75 14.20
C THR A 79 -10.79 -10.34 13.02
N PRO A 80 -10.77 -11.09 11.91
CA PRO A 80 -10.00 -10.70 10.72
C PRO A 80 -10.43 -9.31 10.22
N GLY A 81 -9.48 -8.43 9.95
CA GLY A 81 -9.77 -7.09 9.45
C GLY A 81 -10.08 -7.10 7.97
N ARG A 82 -9.02 -7.12 7.15
CA ARG A 82 -9.10 -7.20 5.68
C ARG A 82 -8.29 -8.39 5.18
N GLY A 83 -9.00 -9.40 4.69
CA GLY A 83 -8.39 -10.59 4.10
C GLY A 83 -8.88 -11.88 4.74
N ASP A 84 -8.29 -12.98 4.31
CA ASP A 84 -8.44 -14.28 4.94
C ASP A 84 -7.35 -14.41 6.02
N LEU A 85 -7.72 -14.70 7.26
CA LEU A 85 -6.81 -14.92 8.39
C LEU A 85 -7.10 -16.30 8.97
N ALA A 86 -6.06 -17.08 9.26
CA ALA A 86 -6.21 -18.42 9.82
C ALA A 86 -5.04 -18.82 10.71
N ILE A 87 -5.32 -19.69 11.69
CA ILE A 87 -4.28 -20.46 12.39
C ILE A 87 -3.98 -21.69 11.54
N VAL A 88 -2.76 -21.79 11.03
CA VAL A 88 -2.30 -22.92 10.19
C VAL A 88 -1.93 -24.12 11.05
N SER A 89 -1.26 -23.87 12.19
CA SER A 89 -0.92 -24.88 13.18
C SER A 89 -0.79 -24.25 14.56
N ALA A 90 -1.08 -25.00 15.62
CA ALA A 90 -0.84 -24.59 17.00
C ALA A 90 -0.67 -25.83 17.89
N GLY A 91 0.18 -25.71 18.92
CA GLY A 91 0.45 -26.77 19.88
C GLY A 91 0.99 -26.22 21.20
N ALA A 92 1.69 -27.05 21.98
CA ALA A 92 2.30 -26.61 23.24
C ALA A 92 3.52 -25.69 23.01
N ASP A 93 4.29 -25.97 21.96
CA ASP A 93 5.61 -25.39 21.73
C ASP A 93 5.60 -24.20 20.77
N GLY A 94 4.59 -24.10 19.91
CA GLY A 94 4.51 -23.03 18.91
C GLY A 94 3.17 -22.97 18.20
N PHE A 95 3.05 -21.95 17.35
CA PHE A 95 1.94 -21.80 16.42
C PHE A 95 2.43 -21.16 15.13
N CYS A 96 1.64 -21.32 14.08
CA CYS A 96 1.75 -20.61 12.83
C CYS A 96 0.38 -20.00 12.48
N ALA A 97 0.39 -18.73 12.10
CA ALA A 97 -0.77 -18.05 11.53
C ALA A 97 -0.46 -17.55 10.12
N GLY A 98 -1.46 -17.54 9.26
CA GLY A 98 -1.37 -17.05 7.89
C GLY A 98 -2.46 -16.01 7.62
N ALA A 99 -2.10 -14.98 6.87
CA ALA A 99 -3.00 -13.93 6.41
C ALA A 99 -2.85 -13.75 4.89
N TYR A 100 -3.96 -13.59 4.18
CA TYR A 100 -3.98 -13.46 2.72
C TYR A 100 -4.94 -12.35 2.27
N ASP A 101 -4.44 -11.42 1.46
CA ASP A 101 -5.28 -10.45 0.78
C ASP A 101 -5.51 -10.85 -0.67
N ARG A 102 -6.77 -11.10 -1.02
CA ARG A 102 -7.18 -11.51 -2.37
C ARG A 102 -6.93 -10.43 -3.43
N ARG A 103 -6.92 -9.15 -3.04
CA ARG A 103 -6.79 -8.03 -3.98
C ARG A 103 -5.35 -7.83 -4.44
N SER A 104 -4.41 -7.75 -3.50
CA SER A 104 -2.98 -7.66 -3.76
C SER A 104 -2.34 -9.01 -4.07
N ARG A 105 -3.03 -10.12 -3.79
CA ARG A 105 -2.52 -11.51 -3.85
C ARG A 105 -1.31 -11.72 -2.95
N THR A 106 -1.23 -10.98 -1.86
CA THR A 106 -0.14 -11.05 -0.88
C THR A 106 -0.53 -12.04 0.22
N ALA A 107 0.38 -12.98 0.52
CA ALA A 107 0.30 -13.86 1.67
C ALA A 107 1.42 -13.53 2.64
N LEU A 108 1.10 -13.48 3.94
CA LEU A 108 2.07 -13.38 5.02
C LEU A 108 1.79 -14.46 6.05
N PHE A 109 2.86 -14.95 6.66
CA PHE A 109 2.82 -15.95 7.72
C PHE A 109 3.61 -15.45 8.91
N TYR A 110 3.17 -15.84 10.10
CA TYR A 110 3.88 -15.58 11.34
C TYR A 110 4.04 -16.87 12.13
N ALA A 111 5.27 -17.15 12.56
CA ALA A 111 5.54 -18.11 13.63
C ALA A 111 6.55 -17.51 14.61
N PRO A 112 6.46 -17.76 15.93
CA PRO A 112 7.37 -17.18 16.92
C PRO A 112 8.86 -17.45 16.64
N ALA A 113 9.18 -18.61 16.07
CA ALA A 113 10.56 -19.01 15.78
C ALA A 113 11.16 -18.30 14.55
N THR A 114 10.35 -17.90 13.58
CA THR A 114 10.79 -17.37 12.29
C THR A 114 10.40 -15.91 12.07
N GLY A 115 9.46 -15.37 12.86
CA GLY A 115 8.88 -14.06 12.67
C GLY A 115 7.91 -14.00 11.49
N LEU A 116 7.76 -12.80 10.90
CA LEU A 116 6.95 -12.58 9.70
C LEU A 116 7.70 -13.03 8.45
N THR A 117 7.06 -13.81 7.58
CA THR A 117 7.61 -14.30 6.30
C THR A 117 6.53 -14.42 5.24
N ASP A 118 6.93 -14.39 3.97
CA ASP A 118 6.10 -14.70 2.81
C ASP A 118 6.02 -16.21 2.51
N ARG A 119 6.80 -17.03 3.22
CA ARG A 119 6.79 -18.49 3.08
C ARG A 119 5.82 -19.12 4.06
N ALA A 120 5.04 -20.07 3.57
CA ALA A 120 4.20 -20.90 4.42
C ALA A 120 5.05 -21.61 5.48
N CYS A 121 4.48 -21.78 6.67
CA CYS A 121 5.14 -22.54 7.73
C CYS A 121 5.31 -24.01 7.28
N SER A 122 6.52 -24.52 7.48
CA SER A 122 6.94 -25.90 7.18
C SER A 122 7.05 -26.74 8.44
#